data_AF-A0A2V9B992-F1
#
_entry.id   AF-A0A2V9B992-F1
#
_cell.length_a   1.000
_cell.length_b   1.000
_cell.length_c   1.000
_cell.angle_alpha   90.00
_cell.angle_beta   90.00
_cell.angle_gamma   90.00
#
_symmetry.space_group_name_H-M   'P 1'
#
loop_
_entity.id
_entity.type
_entity.pdbx_description
1 polymer ?
#
loop_
_entity_poly.entity_id
_entity_poly.type
_entity_poly.pdbx_seq_one_letter_code
_entity_poly.pdbx_strand_id
1 'polypeptide(L)'
;MATRTQAVRIVKNDYRCSIERNQVGKYCIRIQVHYPRHAWNLGVYFLASSFDRAMKKLEEGLDFLQRNEEKLWFWGVDRAEDLGFSAEFLKEAGLKLDRRQEFPHKAASLSVAPEREVPAFSIGPMRRGLAELIEEPRAMAAGD
;
A
#
# COMPACT_ATOMS: atom_id res chain seq x y z
N MET A 1 36.97 12.45 -24.66
CA MET A 1 36.22 12.63 -23.40
C MET A 1 34.82 12.12 -23.61
N ALA A 2 34.52 10.90 -23.14
CA ALA A 2 33.17 10.34 -23.23
C ALA A 2 32.39 10.77 -21.99
N THR A 3 31.40 11.64 -22.17
CA THR A 3 30.45 12.03 -21.12
C THR A 3 29.65 10.80 -20.75
N ARG A 4 30.01 10.14 -19.63
CA ARG A 4 29.22 9.07 -19.05
C ARG A 4 27.94 9.71 -18.52
N THR A 5 26.89 9.70 -19.34
CA THR A 5 25.53 10.00 -18.88
C THR A 5 25.20 9.00 -17.78
N GLN A 6 25.39 9.42 -16.54
CA GLN A 6 25.00 8.67 -15.38
C GLN A 6 23.47 8.65 -15.42
N ALA A 7 22.91 7.55 -15.92
CA ALA A 7 21.46 7.34 -15.88
C ALA A 7 21.04 7.53 -14.43
N VAL A 8 20.29 8.60 -14.16
CA VAL A 8 19.66 8.80 -12.85
C VAL A 8 18.79 7.57 -12.65
N ARG A 9 19.22 6.66 -11.77
CA ARG A 9 18.39 5.53 -11.38
C ARG A 9 17.17 6.16 -10.72
N ILE A 10 16.05 6.14 -11.42
CA ILE A 10 14.76 6.50 -10.85
C ILE A 10 14.48 5.43 -9.79
N VAL A 11 14.81 5.75 -8.54
CA VAL A 11 14.39 4.98 -7.37
C VAL A 11 12.87 4.96 -7.41
N LYS A 12 12.22 3.82 -7.19
CA LYS A 12 10.75 3.69 -7.21
C LYS A 12 10.25 3.29 -5.83
N ASN A 13 9.12 3.84 -5.43
CA ASN A 13 8.36 3.38 -4.27
C ASN A 13 7.65 2.08 -4.65
N ASP A 14 7.79 1.07 -3.81
CA ASP A 14 7.20 -0.24 -4.03
C ASP A 14 6.04 -0.46 -3.07
N TYR A 15 4.88 -0.74 -3.63
CA TYR A 15 3.64 -0.98 -2.92
C TYR A 15 3.25 -2.44 -3.04
N ARG A 16 2.88 -3.04 -1.92
CA ARG A 16 2.25 -4.36 -1.84
C ARG A 16 0.88 -4.21 -1.22
N CYS A 17 -0.16 -4.67 -1.89
CA CYS A 17 -1.54 -4.55 -1.47
C CYS A 17 -2.13 -5.95 -1.31
N SER A 18 -2.75 -6.21 -0.16
CA SER A 18 -3.51 -7.44 0.07
C SER A 18 -4.96 -7.11 0.39
N ILE A 19 -5.84 -8.07 0.13
CA ILE A 19 -7.26 -7.95 0.44
C ILE A 19 -7.78 -9.26 1.03
N GLU A 20 -8.52 -9.17 2.12
CA GLU A 20 -9.15 -10.31 2.78
C GLU A 20 -10.54 -9.91 3.28
N ARG A 21 -11.50 -10.84 3.31
CA ARG A 21 -12.77 -10.61 4.01
C ARG A 21 -12.63 -10.99 5.47
N ASN A 22 -13.01 -10.10 6.37
CA ASN A 22 -13.06 -10.40 7.80
C ASN A 22 -14.32 -11.19 8.17
N GLN A 23 -14.41 -11.64 9.42
CA GLN A 23 -15.55 -12.43 9.93
C GLN A 23 -16.89 -11.70 9.87
N VAL A 24 -16.89 -10.37 9.78
CA VAL A 24 -18.10 -9.52 9.67
C VAL A 24 -18.42 -9.20 8.20
N GLY A 25 -17.72 -9.81 7.24
CA GLY A 25 -17.93 -9.63 5.81
C GLY A 25 -17.36 -8.33 5.23
N LYS A 26 -16.63 -7.53 6.01
CA LYS A 26 -15.92 -6.34 5.48
C LYS A 26 -14.62 -6.73 4.81
N TYR A 27 -14.28 -6.04 3.74
CA TYR A 27 -12.96 -6.12 3.12
C TYR A 27 -11.95 -5.41 4.00
N CYS A 28 -10.88 -6.11 4.36
CA CYS A 28 -9.69 -5.59 5.01
C CYS A 28 -8.60 -5.47 3.95
N ILE A 29 -8.19 -4.24 3.67
CA ILE A 29 -7.15 -3.93 2.70
C ILE A 29 -5.92 -3.54 3.51
N ARG A 30 -4.79 -4.20 3.25
CA ARG A 30 -3.50 -3.87 3.85
C ARG A 30 -2.56 -3.42 2.75
N ILE A 31 -1.80 -2.36 3.02
CA ILE A 31 -0.81 -1.80 2.10
C ILE A 31 0.51 -1.76 2.85
N GLN A 32 1.55 -2.33 2.26
CA GLN A 32 2.92 -2.15 2.69
C GLN A 32 3.64 -1.36 1.61
N VAL A 33 4.21 -0.22 1.98
CA VAL A 33 5.02 0.60 1.08
C VAL A 33 6.47 0.58 1.54
N HIS A 34 7.38 0.40 0.59
CA HIS A 34 8.80 0.60 0.74
C HIS A 34 9.21 1.90 0.04
N TYR A 35 9.77 2.84 0.79
CA TYR A 35 10.32 4.11 0.31
C TYR A 35 11.85 4.04 0.29
N PRO A 36 12.48 3.73 -0.85
CA PRO A 36 13.91 3.46 -0.86
C PRO A 36 14.76 4.73 -0.70
N ARG A 37 14.19 5.92 -0.97
CA ARG A 37 14.85 7.22 -0.69
C ARG A 37 15.24 7.35 0.78
N HIS A 38 14.42 6.81 1.66
CA HIS A 38 14.58 6.89 3.11
C HIS A 38 14.89 5.54 3.78
N ALA A 39 15.05 4.48 2.99
CA ALA A 39 15.17 3.09 3.47
C ALA A 39 14.07 2.71 4.51
N TRP A 40 12.86 3.21 4.31
CA TRP A 40 11.77 3.13 5.29
C TRP A 40 10.59 2.30 4.76
N ASN A 41 9.95 1.56 5.66
CA ASN A 41 8.75 0.78 5.36
C ASN A 41 7.58 1.30 6.19
N LEU A 42 6.43 1.48 5.56
CA LEU A 42 5.20 1.85 6.22
C LEU A 42 4.11 0.82 5.91
N GLY A 43 3.52 0.25 6.95
CA GLY A 43 2.32 -0.57 6.86
C GLY A 43 1.08 0.24 7.20
N VAL A 44 0.06 0.20 6.36
CA VAL A 44 -1.26 0.79 6.64
C VAL A 44 -2.39 -0.16 6.26
N TYR A 45 -3.57 0.05 6.83
CA TYR A 45 -4.76 -0.71 6.48
C TYR A 45 -6.03 0.14 6.58
N PHE A 46 -7.09 -0.32 5.91
CA PHE A 46 -8.44 0.20 6.07
C PHE A 46 -9.49 -0.90 5.86
N LEU A 47 -10.73 -0.60 6.24
CA LEU A 47 -11.87 -1.50 6.05
C LEU A 47 -12.89 -0.89 5.11
N ALA A 48 -13.48 -1.70 4.23
CA ALA A 48 -14.56 -1.30 3.33
C ALA A 48 -15.71 -2.31 3.37
N SER A 49 -16.94 -1.81 3.21
CA SER A 49 -18.16 -2.66 3.22
C SER A 49 -18.47 -3.31 1.87
N SER A 50 -17.81 -2.87 0.79
CA SER A 50 -17.96 -3.45 -0.54
C SER A 50 -16.64 -3.41 -1.30
N PHE A 51 -16.53 -4.23 -2.34
CA PHE A 51 -15.32 -4.31 -3.16
C PHE A 51 -15.06 -2.99 -3.91
N ASP A 52 -16.08 -2.38 -4.51
CA ASP A 52 -15.90 -1.11 -5.22
C ASP A 52 -15.45 0.02 -4.28
N ARG A 53 -15.99 0.06 -3.05
CA ARG A 53 -15.51 0.99 -2.03
C ARG A 53 -14.07 0.68 -1.60
N ALA A 54 -13.70 -0.60 -1.55
CA ALA A 54 -12.33 -1.01 -1.27
C ALA A 54 -11.36 -0.49 -2.35
N MET A 55 -11.70 -0.68 -3.63
CA MET A 55 -10.83 -0.28 -4.75
C MET A 55 -10.71 1.23 -4.85
N LYS A 56 -11.83 1.97 -4.76
CA LYS A 56 -11.79 3.44 -4.74
C LYS A 56 -10.92 3.95 -3.60
N LYS A 57 -11.06 3.37 -2.39
CA LYS A 57 -10.29 3.81 -1.24
C LYS A 57 -8.81 3.43 -1.34
N LEU A 58 -8.51 2.31 -1.99
CA LEU A 58 -7.14 1.91 -2.29
C LEU A 58 -6.47 2.92 -3.23
N GLU A 59 -7.15 3.33 -4.30
CA GLU A 59 -6.65 4.34 -5.24
C GLU A 59 -6.33 5.66 -4.52
N GLU A 60 -7.28 6.19 -3.75
CA GLU A 60 -7.09 7.39 -2.92
C GLU A 60 -5.94 7.22 -1.92
N GLY A 61 -5.83 6.05 -1.30
CA GLY A 61 -4.78 5.73 -0.32
C GLY A 61 -3.39 5.67 -0.96
N LEU A 62 -3.24 5.03 -2.12
CA LEU A 62 -1.97 4.96 -2.84
C LEU A 62 -1.52 6.34 -3.30
N ASP A 63 -2.44 7.16 -3.82
CA ASP A 63 -2.16 8.54 -4.22
C ASP A 63 -1.75 9.40 -3.02
N PHE A 64 -2.44 9.29 -1.88
CA PHE A 64 -2.07 9.97 -0.65
C PHE A 64 -0.67 9.58 -0.15
N LEU A 65 -0.37 8.28 -0.08
CA LEU A 65 0.92 7.77 0.36
C LEU A 65 2.06 8.24 -0.55
N GLN A 66 1.81 8.26 -1.85
CA GLN A 66 2.79 8.68 -2.84
C GLN A 66 3.07 10.19 -2.78
N ARG A 67 2.04 11.03 -2.60
CA ARG A 67 2.18 12.49 -2.52
C ARG A 67 2.80 12.99 -1.23
N ASN A 68 2.70 12.20 -0.15
CA ASN A 68 3.10 12.63 1.18
C ASN A 68 4.31 11.85 1.75
N GLU A 69 5.12 11.20 0.90
CA GLU A 69 6.30 10.42 1.31
C GLU A 69 7.18 11.18 2.32
N GLU A 70 7.62 12.40 2.00
CA GLU A 70 8.52 13.18 2.86
C GLU A 70 7.89 13.50 4.23
N LYS A 71 6.61 13.88 4.24
CA LYS A 71 5.86 14.15 5.48
C LYS A 71 5.74 12.86 6.29
N LEU A 72 5.30 11.77 5.68
CA LEU A 72 5.12 10.48 6.34
C LEU A 72 6.44 9.98 6.94
N TRP A 73 7.55 10.11 6.21
CA TRP A 73 8.87 9.75 6.69
C TRP A 73 9.31 10.62 7.88
N PHE A 74 9.21 11.95 7.75
CA PHE A 74 9.58 12.89 8.81
C PHE A 74 8.86 12.55 10.12
N TRP A 75 7.55 12.29 10.06
CA TRP A 75 6.78 11.95 11.26
C TRP A 75 6.92 10.49 11.71
N GLY A 76 7.26 9.58 10.79
CA GLY A 76 7.36 8.15 11.05
C GLY A 76 8.72 7.70 11.59
N VAL A 77 9.78 8.46 11.32
CA VAL A 77 11.16 8.14 11.74
C VAL A 77 11.69 9.07 12.83
N ASP A 78 11.33 10.36 12.84
CA ASP A 78 11.98 11.35 13.69
C ASP A 78 11.40 11.45 15.12
N ARG A 79 10.32 10.71 15.44
CA ARG A 79 9.76 10.64 16.80
C ARG A 79 9.28 9.24 17.16
N ALA A 80 10.21 8.40 17.61
CA ALA A 80 9.92 7.08 18.19
C ALA A 80 8.95 7.13 19.39
N GLU A 81 8.73 8.30 19.99
CA GLU A 81 7.84 8.49 21.14
C GLU A 81 6.50 9.18 20.80
N ASP A 82 6.32 9.70 19.57
CA ASP A 82 5.22 10.62 19.23
C ASP A 82 4.40 10.12 18.01
N LEU A 83 4.12 8.81 17.99
CA LEU A 83 3.32 8.12 16.96
C LEU A 83 1.86 8.65 16.83
N GLY A 84 1.45 9.62 17.65
CA GLY A 84 0.11 10.21 17.62
C GLY A 84 -0.15 11.01 16.35
N PHE A 85 0.80 11.82 15.88
CA PHE A 85 0.59 12.71 14.74
C PHE A 85 0.53 11.97 13.40
N SER A 86 1.38 10.97 13.21
CA SER A 86 1.33 10.10 12.02
C SER A 86 -0.01 9.34 11.92
N ALA A 87 -0.58 8.94 13.06
CA ALA A 87 -1.87 8.27 13.11
C ALA A 87 -3.04 9.22 12.76
N GLU A 88 -3.03 10.47 13.24
CA GLU A 88 -4.04 11.46 12.85
C GLU A 88 -3.93 11.84 11.37
N PHE A 89 -2.70 12.02 10.86
CA PHE A 89 -2.49 12.32 9.44
C PHE A 89 -2.96 11.19 8.53
N LEU A 90 -2.73 9.93 8.91
CA LEU A 90 -3.29 8.77 8.21
C LEU A 90 -4.83 8.71 8.29
N LYS A 91 -5.42 9.11 9.43
CA LYS A 91 -6.89 9.16 9.60
C LYS A 91 -7.56 10.16 8.66
N GLU A 92 -6.93 11.27 8.31
CA GLU A 92 -7.45 12.21 7.30
C GLU A 92 -7.67 11.50 5.95
N ALA A 93 -6.78 10.57 5.61
CA ALA A 93 -6.91 9.71 4.44
C ALA A 93 -7.77 8.46 4.71
N GLY A 94 -8.35 8.29 5.89
CA GLY A 94 -9.11 7.09 6.29
C GLY A 94 -8.24 5.84 6.43
N LEU A 95 -6.92 6.00 6.56
CA LEU A 95 -5.93 4.94 6.74
C LEU A 95 -5.61 4.78 8.23
N LYS A 96 -5.16 3.59 8.61
CA LYS A 96 -4.67 3.29 9.96
C LYS A 96 -3.31 2.62 9.86
N LEU A 97 -2.44 2.87 10.83
CA LEU A 97 -1.15 2.19 10.90
C LEU A 97 -1.35 0.68 11.10
N ASP A 98 -0.70 -0.12 10.27
CA ASP A 98 -0.68 -1.57 10.39
C ASP A 98 0.55 -2.00 11.19
N ARG A 99 0.31 -2.37 12.45
CA ARG A 99 1.36 -2.81 13.39
C ARG A 99 1.57 -4.32 13.41
N ARG A 100 0.87 -5.07 12.55
CA ARG A 100 1.02 -6.52 12.48
C ARG A 100 2.40 -6.84 11.91
N GLN A 101 3.11 -7.78 12.53
CA GLN A 101 4.48 -8.13 12.11
C GLN A 101 4.51 -8.82 10.74
N GLU A 102 3.47 -9.58 10.40
CA GLU A 102 3.40 -10.33 9.16
C GLU A 102 2.51 -9.65 8.13
N PHE A 103 3.00 -9.51 6.91
CA PHE A 103 2.22 -9.06 5.75
C PHE A 103 1.77 -10.28 4.92
N PRO A 104 0.54 -10.30 4.36
CA PRO A 104 0.07 -11.49 3.66
C PRO A 104 0.95 -11.83 2.46
N HIS A 105 1.20 -13.13 2.27
CA HIS A 105 2.00 -13.61 1.15
C HIS A 105 1.34 -13.32 -0.20
N LYS A 106 0.01 -13.45 -0.25
CA LYS A 106 -0.81 -13.11 -1.41
C LYS A 106 -1.03 -11.60 -1.47
N ALA A 107 -0.34 -10.93 -2.39
CA ALA A 107 -0.43 -9.49 -2.57
C ALA A 107 -0.22 -9.10 -4.04
N ALA A 108 -0.95 -8.09 -4.48
CA ALA A 108 -0.68 -7.41 -5.74
C ALA A 108 0.37 -6.31 -5.52
N SER A 109 1.30 -6.14 -6.46
CA SER A 109 2.43 -5.22 -6.32
C SER A 109 2.43 -4.12 -7.36
N LEU A 110 2.93 -2.94 -7.00
CA LEU A 110 3.03 -1.77 -7.88
C LEU A 110 4.29 -0.97 -7.55
N SER A 111 5.05 -0.57 -8.56
CA SER A 111 6.21 0.31 -8.40
C SER A 111 5.96 1.65 -9.07
N VAL A 112 6.08 2.75 -8.32
CA VAL A 112 5.84 4.13 -8.81
C VAL A 112 7.07 4.99 -8.56
N ALA A 113 7.49 5.80 -9.53
CA ALA A 113 8.57 6.76 -9.30
C ALA A 113 8.12 7.83 -8.27
N PRO A 114 8.93 8.21 -7.27
CA PRO A 114 8.65 9.25 -6.29
C PRO A 114 8.17 10.54 -6.97
N GLU A 115 7.36 11.32 -6.25
CA GLU A 115 6.83 12.63 -6.68
C GLU A 115 5.93 12.59 -7.92
N ARG A 116 5.70 11.41 -8.52
CA ARG A 116 4.67 11.22 -9.54
C ARG A 116 3.39 10.73 -8.90
N GLU A 117 2.25 11.22 -9.39
CA GLU A 117 0.96 10.62 -9.09
C GLU A 117 0.93 9.13 -9.50
N VAL A 118 0.13 8.34 -8.80
CA VAL A 118 -0.07 6.94 -9.18
C VAL A 118 -0.75 6.92 -10.55
N PRO A 119 -0.11 6.38 -11.60
CA PRO A 119 -0.70 6.45 -12.93
C PRO A 119 -2.00 5.66 -12.99
N ALA A 120 -3.06 6.25 -13.56
CA ALA A 120 -4.37 5.59 -13.65
C ALA A 120 -4.32 4.22 -14.33
N PHE A 121 -3.41 4.03 -15.30
CA PHE A 121 -3.22 2.73 -15.98
C PHE A 121 -2.69 1.62 -15.04
N SER A 122 -2.02 1.98 -13.95
CA SER A 122 -1.47 1.03 -12.97
C SER A 122 -2.55 0.47 -12.03
N ILE A 123 -3.68 1.17 -11.91
CA ILE A 123 -4.80 0.79 -11.04
C ILE A 123 -5.55 -0.42 -11.59
N GLY A 124 -5.74 -0.50 -12.91
CA GLY A 124 -6.46 -1.61 -13.54
C GLY A 124 -5.87 -2.99 -13.23
N PRO A 125 -4.55 -3.22 -13.44
CA PRO A 125 -3.88 -4.46 -13.04
C PRO A 125 -3.96 -4.75 -11.53
N MET A 126 -3.79 -3.73 -10.68
CA MET A 126 -3.89 -3.88 -9.22
C MET A 126 -5.29 -4.35 -8.80
N ARG A 127 -6.34 -3.72 -9.34
CA ARG A 127 -7.74 -4.10 -9.07
C ARG A 127 -8.03 -5.54 -9.50
N ARG A 128 -7.54 -5.97 -10.67
CA ARG A 128 -7.71 -7.36 -11.14
C ARG A 128 -6.99 -8.35 -10.23
N GLY A 129 -5.72 -8.09 -9.91
CA GLY A 129 -4.97 -8.96 -9.01
C GLY A 129 -5.65 -9.10 -7.64
N LEU A 130 -6.18 -8.01 -7.08
CA LEU A 130 -6.92 -8.08 -5.81
C LEU A 130 -8.26 -8.81 -5.92
N ALA A 131 -8.95 -8.73 -7.06
CA ALA A 131 -10.17 -9.50 -7.29
C ALA A 131 -9.87 -11.01 -7.30
N GLU A 132 -8.82 -11.42 -8.02
CA GLU A 132 -8.36 -12.81 -8.07
C GLU A 132 -8.04 -13.37 -6.67
N LEU A 133 -7.42 -12.56 -5.80
CA LEU A 133 -7.12 -12.97 -4.42
C LEU A 133 -8.37 -13.22 -3.55
N ILE A 134 -9.51 -12.62 -3.87
CA ILE A 134 -10.79 -12.86 -3.16
C ILE A 134 -11.51 -14.08 -3.73
N GLU A 135 -11.42 -14.28 -5.05
CA GLU A 135 -12.06 -15.38 -5.79
C GLU A 135 -11.36 -16.74 -5.58
N GLU A 136 -10.25 -16.78 -4.85
CA GLU A 136 -9.63 -18.01 -4.36
C GLU A 136 -10.07 -18.45 -2.93
N PRO A 137 -11.38 -18.59 -2.57
CA PRO A 137 -11.73 -19.32 -1.35
C PRO A 137 -11.68 -20.83 -1.63
N ARG A 138 -10.66 -21.51 -1.07
CA ARG A 138 -10.56 -22.96 -0.80
C ARG A 138 -10.87 -23.92 -1.98
N ALA A 139 -9.88 -24.19 -2.82
CA ALA A 139 -9.78 -25.49 -3.51
C ALA A 139 -9.12 -26.59 -2.63
N MET A 140 -8.91 -26.35 -1.33
CA MET A 140 -8.34 -27.30 -0.37
C MET A 140 -9.28 -27.48 0.83
N ALA A 141 -10.33 -28.28 0.63
CA ALA A 141 -11.03 -29.04 1.68
C ALA A 141 -12.03 -30.01 1.02
N ALA A 142 -11.56 -30.82 0.07
CA ALA A 142 -12.25 -32.01 -0.41
C ALA A 142 -11.16 -33.00 -0.85
N GLY A 143 -10.80 -33.91 0.04
CA GLY A 143 -9.79 -34.93 -0.20
C GLY A 143 -9.59 -35.80 1.04
N ASP A 144 -10.43 -36.83 1.12
CA ASP A 144 -10.45 -38.03 2.00
C ASP A 144 -10.42 -37.85 3.52
#